data_AF-A0A177L0B0-F1
#
_entry.id   AF-A0A177L0B0-F1
#
_cell.length_a   1.000
_cell.length_b   1.000
_cell.length_c   1.000
_cell.angle_alpha   90.00
_cell.angle_beta   90.00
_cell.angle_gamma   90.00
#
_symmetry.space_group_name_H-M   'P 1'
#
loop_
_entity.id
_entity.type
_entity.pdbx_description
1 polymer ?
#
loop_
_entity_poly.entity_id
_entity_poly.type
_entity_poly.pdbx_seq_one_letter_code
_entity_poly.pdbx_strand_id
1 'polypeptide(L)'
;MQNQALLFKNESDTELIYGLRFSIQKKIEGVWFDYPLKNPLFTDEGHCLYPHKVESQTISLNNDLTEYELTAGEYRIVKSFSDYYIAAPFEIIE
;
A
#
# COMPACT_ATOMS: atom_id res chain seq x y z
N MET A 1 -6.49 -15.36 -7.04
CA MET A 1 -6.36 -13.89 -6.87
C MET A 1 -6.57 -13.57 -5.41
N GLN A 2 -5.61 -12.93 -4.75
CA GLN A 2 -5.71 -12.53 -3.35
C GLN A 2 -5.90 -11.02 -3.29
N ASN A 3 -6.94 -10.56 -2.60
CA ASN A 3 -7.21 -9.14 -2.42
C ASN A 3 -6.87 -8.77 -0.98
N GLN A 4 -6.10 -7.70 -0.80
CA GLN A 4 -5.82 -7.12 0.50
C GLN A 4 -6.59 -5.81 0.65
N ALA A 5 -7.34 -5.69 1.74
CA ALA A 5 -8.01 -4.45 2.09
C ALA A 5 -7.11 -3.63 3.03
N LEU A 6 -6.71 -2.44 2.58
CA LEU A 6 -6.08 -1.44 3.43
C LEU A 6 -7.14 -0.56 4.04
N LEU A 7 -7.08 -0.38 5.36
CA LEU A 7 -7.94 0.53 6.10
C LEU A 7 -7.13 1.76 6.51
N PHE A 8 -7.58 2.93 6.08
CA PHE A 8 -7.01 4.21 6.47
C PHE A 8 -7.95 4.89 7.45
N LYS A 9 -7.46 5.19 8.65
CA LYS A 9 -8.19 5.94 9.67
C LYS A 9 -7.51 7.28 9.89
N ASN A 10 -8.24 8.36 9.68
CA ASN A 10 -7.77 9.69 10.03
C ASN A 10 -8.28 10.04 11.44
N GLU A 11 -7.37 10.02 12.41
CA GLU A 11 -7.66 10.40 13.79
C GLU A 11 -7.39 11.88 14.08
N SER A 12 -7.03 12.66 13.06
CA SER A 12 -6.79 14.10 13.17
C SER A 12 -8.06 14.91 12.94
N ASP A 13 -8.00 16.19 13.29
CA ASP A 13 -9.04 17.18 13.04
C ASP A 13 -8.95 17.82 11.64
N THR A 14 -7.99 17.41 10.82
CA THR A 14 -7.72 17.97 9.49
C THR A 14 -7.95 16.96 8.39
N GLU A 15 -8.42 17.42 7.22
CA GLU A 15 -8.52 16.57 6.04
C GLU A 15 -7.13 16.16 5.54
N LEU A 16 -7.02 14.91 5.10
CA LEU A 16 -5.82 14.37 4.47
C LEU A 16 -6.10 14.04 3.01
N ILE A 17 -5.18 14.40 2.13
CA ILE A 17 -5.26 14.06 0.70
C ILE A 17 -4.26 12.95 0.41
N TYR A 18 -4.68 11.92 -0.32
CA TYR A 18 -3.83 10.83 -0.75
C TYR A 18 -4.16 10.39 -2.17
N GLY A 19 -3.14 10.06 -2.96
CA GLY A 19 -3.34 9.50 -4.31
C GLY A 19 -3.59 7.98 -4.26
N LEU A 20 -3.78 7.32 -5.42
CA LEU A 20 -3.87 5.84 -5.48
C LEU A 20 -2.51 5.12 -5.44
N ARG A 21 -1.40 5.82 -5.72
CA ARG A 21 -0.05 5.25 -5.76
C ARG A 21 0.39 4.61 -4.44
N PHE A 22 0.98 3.43 -4.53
CA PHE A 22 1.64 2.73 -3.42
C PHE A 22 2.92 2.06 -3.90
N SER A 23 3.78 1.64 -2.97
CA SER A 23 4.84 0.67 -3.24
C SER A 23 4.66 -0.57 -2.37
N ILE A 24 5.25 -1.69 -2.80
CA ILE A 24 5.39 -2.89 -1.99
C ILE A 24 6.86 -3.00 -1.63
N GLN A 25 7.16 -3.36 -0.39
CA GLN A 25 8.51 -3.66 0.05
C GLN A 25 8.58 -5.06 0.63
N LYS A 26 9.63 -5.81 0.29
CA LYS A 26 9.93 -7.12 0.90
C LYS A 26 11.02 -6.94 1.96
N LYS A 27 10.88 -7.63 3.07
CA LYS A 27 11.93 -7.69 4.09
C LYS A 27 12.90 -8.81 3.77
N ILE A 28 14.18 -8.48 3.65
CA ILE A 28 15.27 -9.42 3.39
C ILE A 28 16.34 -9.13 4.44
N GLU A 29 16.70 -10.14 5.24
CA GLU A 29 17.72 -10.01 6.31
C GLU A 29 17.48 -8.83 7.25
N GLY A 30 16.20 -8.53 7.54
CA GLY A 30 15.81 -7.43 8.43
C GLY A 30 15.72 -6.05 7.77
N VAL A 31 16.07 -5.93 6.48
CA VAL A 31 16.04 -4.67 5.72
C VAL A 31 14.89 -4.70 4.71
N TRP A 32 14.21 -3.55 4.55
CA TRP A 32 13.11 -3.40 3.60
C TRP A 32 13.62 -2.94 2.23
N PHE A 33 13.29 -3.69 1.18
CA PHE A 33 13.65 -3.38 -0.20
C PHE A 33 12.40 -3.18 -1.05
N ASP A 34 12.42 -2.20 -1.96
CA ASP A 34 11.33 -2.00 -2.91
C ASP A 34 11.15 -3.23 -3.81
N TYR A 35 9.91 -3.70 -3.89
CA TYR A 35 9.53 -4.83 -4.72
C TYR A 35 9.04 -4.31 -6.08
N PRO A 36 9.60 -4.76 -7.21
CA PRO A 36 9.29 -4.19 -8.52
C PRO A 36 7.82 -4.37 -8.93
N LEU A 37 7.16 -3.29 -9.34
CA LEU A 37 5.78 -3.26 -9.81
C LEU A 37 5.73 -3.11 -11.35
N LYS A 38 4.89 -3.90 -12.03
CA LYS A 38 4.80 -3.91 -13.52
C LYS A 38 4.27 -2.61 -14.10
N ASN A 39 3.38 -1.93 -13.38
CA ASN A 39 2.87 -0.63 -13.75
C ASN A 39 2.64 0.16 -12.46
N PRO A 40 3.39 1.24 -12.18
CA PRO A 40 2.97 2.15 -11.15
C PRO A 40 1.62 2.72 -11.59
N LEU A 41 0.53 2.35 -10.91
CA LEU A 41 -0.79 2.93 -11.11
C LEU A 41 -0.66 4.45 -10.94
N PHE A 42 -0.48 5.15 -12.05
CA PHE A 42 -0.47 6.59 -12.09
C PHE A 42 -1.88 7.00 -12.51
N THR A 43 -2.71 7.26 -11.52
CA THR A 43 -3.90 8.08 -11.69
C THR A 43 -3.65 9.35 -10.91
N ASP A 44 -3.87 10.51 -11.53
CA ASP A 44 -3.82 11.83 -10.89
C ASP A 44 -5.02 12.04 -9.92
N GLU A 45 -5.67 10.96 -9.52
CA GLU A 45 -6.84 10.98 -8.63
C GLU A 45 -6.37 11.18 -7.19
N GLY A 46 -6.66 12.37 -6.65
CA GLY A 46 -6.57 12.65 -5.23
C GLY A 46 -7.86 12.24 -4.52
N HIS A 47 -7.71 11.52 -3.42
CA HIS A 47 -8.79 11.13 -2.53
C HIS A 47 -8.71 11.93 -1.23
N CYS A 48 -9.87 12.35 -0.73
CA CYS A 48 -10.00 13.01 0.56
C CYS A 48 -10.32 11.99 1.64
N LEU A 49 -9.50 11.95 2.69
CA LEU A 49 -9.78 11.26 3.94
C LEU A 49 -10.14 12.30 5.01
N TYR A 50 -11.44 12.48 5.19
CA TYR A 50 -11.99 13.47 6.13
C TYR A 50 -11.61 13.19 7.60
N PRO A 51 -11.62 14.22 8.46
CA PRO A 51 -11.38 14.07 9.90
C PRO A 51 -12.26 12.98 10.53
N HIS A 52 -11.67 12.16 11.40
CA HIS A 52 -12.35 11.10 12.16
C HIS A 52 -13.07 10.06 11.30
N LYS A 53 -12.71 9.93 10.01
CA LYS A 53 -13.25 8.93 9.09
C LYS A 53 -12.31 7.77 8.84
N VAL A 54 -12.92 6.68 8.40
CA VAL A 54 -12.26 5.47 7.95
C VAL A 54 -12.61 5.29 6.48
N GLU A 55 -11.60 5.06 5.66
CA GLU A 55 -11.75 4.67 4.26
C GLU A 55 -11.04 3.34 4.02
N SER A 56 -11.52 2.60 3.03
CA SER A 56 -10.92 1.33 2.63
C SER A 56 -10.45 1.39 1.19
N GLN A 57 -9.23 0.91 0.93
CA GLN A 57 -8.72 0.68 -0.40
C GLN A 57 -8.42 -0.80 -0.58
N THR A 58 -9.00 -1.41 -1.60
CA THR A 58 -8.67 -2.80 -1.97
C THR A 58 -7.52 -2.81 -2.97
N ILE A 59 -6.47 -3.55 -2.67
CA ILE A 59 -5.36 -3.84 -3.56
C ILE A 59 -5.41 -5.31 -3.95
N SER A 60 -5.51 -5.57 -5.25
CA SER A 60 -5.45 -6.92 -5.80
C SER A 60 -3.99 -7.34 -5.94
N LEU A 61 -3.53 -8.25 -5.08
CA LEU A 61 -2.21 -8.88 -5.18
C LEU A 61 -2.31 -10.03 -6.20
N ASN A 62 -2.25 -9.70 -7.48
CA ASN A 62 -2.18 -10.66 -8.57
C ASN A 62 -0.81 -10.61 -9.27
N ASN A 63 -0.55 -11.60 -10.13
CA ASN A 63 0.71 -11.69 -10.87
C ASN A 63 0.88 -10.56 -11.90
N ASP A 64 -0.16 -9.75 -12.16
CA ASP A 64 -0.10 -8.61 -13.06
C ASP A 64 0.35 -7.32 -12.35
N LEU A 65 0.33 -7.31 -11.02
CA LEU A 65 0.75 -6.15 -10.21
C LEU A 65 2.29 -6.01 -10.16
N THR A 66 3.00 -7.12 -10.06
CA THR A 66 4.44 -7.18 -9.75
C THR A 66 5.24 -7.79 -10.88
N GLU A 67 6.50 -7.37 -11.07
CA GLU A 67 7.37 -7.92 -12.12
C GLU A 67 7.68 -9.40 -11.87
N TYR A 68 7.77 -9.78 -10.60
CA TYR A 68 8.08 -11.12 -10.13
C TYR A 68 6.98 -11.63 -9.21
N GLU A 69 6.67 -12.92 -9.29
CA GLU A 69 5.71 -13.56 -8.40
C GLU A 69 6.06 -13.32 -6.93
N LEU A 70 5.07 -12.93 -6.14
CA LEU A 70 5.24 -12.74 -4.71
C LEU A 70 5.45 -14.10 -4.03
N THR A 71 6.66 -14.33 -3.52
CA THR A 71 7.02 -15.55 -2.78
C THR A 71 6.76 -15.40 -1.29
N ALA A 72 6.87 -16.50 -0.53
CA ALA A 72 6.73 -16.46 0.92
C ALA A 72 7.64 -15.41 1.60
N GLY A 73 7.15 -14.86 2.71
CA GLY A 73 7.89 -13.93 3.57
C GLY A 73 7.13 -12.68 3.96
N GLU A 74 7.84 -11.78 4.66
CA GLU A 74 7.31 -10.52 5.18
C GLU A 74 7.36 -9.41 4.10
N TYR A 75 6.23 -8.75 3.92
CA TYR A 75 6.05 -7.63 3.02
C TYR A 75 5.38 -6.45 3.74
N ARG A 76 5.42 -5.27 3.14
CA ARG A 76 4.58 -4.14 3.53
C ARG A 76 4.13 -3.34 2.32
N ILE A 77 2.91 -2.85 2.35
CA ILE A 77 2.46 -1.82 1.41
C ILE A 77 2.79 -0.47 2.03
N VAL A 78 3.49 0.39 1.28
CA VAL A 78 3.84 1.75 1.69
C VAL A 78 2.98 2.74 0.92
N LYS A 79 2.34 3.64 1.66
CA LYS A 79 1.44 4.65 1.16
C LYS A 79 1.98 6.03 1.52
N SER A 80 1.94 6.95 0.55
CA SER A 80 2.27 8.36 0.78
C SER A 80 1.00 9.17 1.04
N PHE A 81 1.10 10.06 2.03
CA PHE A 81 0.11 11.07 2.38
C PHE A 81 0.88 12.38 2.45
N SER A 82 0.65 13.33 1.55
CA SER A 82 1.38 14.61 1.42
C SER A 82 2.84 14.59 1.93
N ASP A 83 3.05 14.79 3.23
CA ASP A 83 4.36 14.96 3.89
C ASP A 83 4.89 13.71 4.63
N TYR A 84 4.17 12.60 4.66
CA TYR A 84 4.56 11.40 5.40
C TYR A 84 4.17 10.09 4.69
N TYR A 85 4.78 9.00 5.15
CA TYR A 85 4.52 7.65 4.66
C TYR A 85 3.98 6.80 5.80
N ILE A 86 3.00 5.96 5.48
CA ILE A 86 2.54 4.90 6.37
C ILE A 86 2.77 3.55 5.70
N ALA A 87 2.99 2.52 6.52
CA ALA A 87 3.23 1.17 6.03
C ALA A 87 2.32 0.17 6.74
N ALA A 88 1.70 -0.72 5.95
CA ALA A 88 0.89 -1.82 6.45
C ALA A 88 1.62 -3.15 6.16
N PRO A 89 2.11 -3.86 7.20
CA PRO A 89 2.79 -5.13 7.02
C PRO A 89 1.80 -6.26 6.67
N PHE A 90 2.26 -7.22 5.87
CA PHE A 90 1.54 -8.46 5.58
C PHE A 90 2.55 -9.59 5.33
N GLU A 91 2.11 -10.83 5.46
CA GLU A 91 2.94 -12.02 5.24
C GLU A 91 2.31 -12.93 4.20
N ILE A 92 3.15 -13.52 3.36
CA ILE A 92 2.77 -14.60 2.45
C ILE A 92 3.28 -15.91 3.05
N ILE A 93 2.33 -16.81 3.30
CA ILE A 93 2.56 -18.15 3.86
C ILE A 93 2.33 -19.17 2.75
N GLU A 94 3.20 -20.19 2.66
CA GLU A 94 3.05 -21.35 1.77
C GLU A 94 1.96 -22.34 2.23
#